data_AF-A0A401FT86-F1
#
_entry.id   AF-A0A401FT86-F1
#
_cell.length_a   1.000
_cell.length_b   1.000
_cell.length_c   1.000
_cell.angle_alpha   90.00
_cell.angle_beta   90.00
_cell.angle_gamma   90.00
#
_symmetry.space_group_name_H-M   'P 1'
#
loop_
_entity.id
_entity.type
_entity.pdbx_description
1 polymer ?
#
loop_
_entity_poly.entity_id
_entity_poly.type
_entity_poly.pdbx_seq_one_letter_code
_entity_poly.pdbx_strand_id
1 'polypeptide(L)'
;MSFASIHLKTSFIDEAASNRFLCAFWAKLRDEFGKLAWQYNPSRNGSRQTIYFGYADLALPATIRIGVTYKRRGIIDCMVFEDVFGKADLPITRFESCVRLAESAIETETTFYAKMVIPYNLNFQSTYEHGAFSILNKKDENTYLGFRVCAFDETDAINKVSLYSKPILDVLSSFTNLFLSLSEFTDLKPFHPVSQQIMTPDDLNWIDGYPVTNGLVVIPENCLALIDGIIHGNLDSQMQLLIDACHHFHAARALEEKAYNFISKQTNNEAELAMVLYVSCIEVLSLINAPSPIKCPTCSQPQHRISARVIKFMEKHNGLVAAGIVKELYNARSKYLHSGQLLSSRSYTGAMIPQLGSSLKNGVRSSRPLAPLLNLREYTSFCIRSIAYELISGQQ
;
A
#
# COMPACT_ATOMS: atom_id res chain seq x y z
N MET A 1 -1.39 -40.57 -13.82
CA MET A 1 -1.63 -39.39 -12.97
C MET A 1 -1.46 -39.85 -11.54
N SER A 2 -0.38 -39.45 -10.88
CA SER A 2 -0.17 -39.76 -9.46
C SER A 2 -0.87 -38.68 -8.62
N PHE A 3 -1.52 -39.12 -7.54
CA PHE A 3 -2.32 -38.29 -6.65
C PHE A 3 -2.01 -38.71 -5.21
N ALA A 4 -1.75 -37.74 -4.33
CA ALA A 4 -1.59 -37.96 -2.92
C ALA A 4 -2.41 -36.94 -2.13
N SER A 5 -3.10 -37.43 -1.08
CA SER A 5 -3.81 -36.60 -0.11
C SER A 5 -3.27 -36.90 1.27
N ILE A 6 -2.76 -35.88 1.95
CA ILE A 6 -2.15 -36.00 3.28
C ILE A 6 -3.07 -35.27 4.26
N HIS A 7 -3.72 -36.05 5.13
CA HIS A 7 -4.58 -35.52 6.17
C HIS A 7 -3.74 -34.82 7.25
N LEU A 8 -4.26 -33.69 7.72
CA LEU A 8 -3.76 -33.02 8.91
C LEU A 8 -4.14 -33.81 10.16
N LYS A 9 -3.27 -33.84 11.15
CA LYS A 9 -3.56 -34.34 12.50
C LYS A 9 -4.24 -33.27 13.34
N THR A 10 -3.88 -32.01 13.13
CA THR A 10 -4.46 -30.86 13.81
C THR A 10 -5.68 -30.36 13.05
N SER A 11 -6.81 -30.26 13.75
CA SER A 11 -8.00 -29.60 13.20
C SER A 11 -7.90 -28.10 13.45
N PHE A 12 -7.80 -27.30 12.39
CA PHE A 12 -7.82 -25.85 12.51
C PHE A 12 -9.25 -25.33 12.75
N ILE A 13 -9.35 -24.24 13.51
CA ILE A 13 -10.64 -23.66 13.94
C ILE A 13 -11.06 -22.45 13.10
N ASP A 14 -10.12 -21.81 12.41
CA ASP A 14 -10.34 -20.62 11.60
C ASP A 14 -9.36 -20.52 10.41
N GLU A 15 -9.54 -19.46 9.63
CA GLU A 15 -8.73 -19.16 8.45
C GLU A 15 -7.32 -18.69 8.82
N ALA A 16 -7.16 -17.97 9.94
CA ALA A 16 -5.86 -17.48 10.39
C ALA A 16 -4.91 -18.64 10.74
N ALA A 17 -5.41 -19.65 11.47
CA ALA A 17 -4.67 -20.86 11.79
C ALA A 17 -4.30 -21.66 10.53
N SER A 18 -5.22 -21.74 9.57
CA SER A 18 -4.98 -22.40 8.28
C SER A 18 -3.89 -21.70 7.47
N ASN A 19 -3.94 -20.37 7.38
CA ASN A 19 -2.92 -19.57 6.69
C ASN A 19 -1.56 -19.64 7.38
N ARG A 20 -1.53 -19.60 8.72
CA ARG A 20 -0.30 -19.80 9.50
C ARG A 20 0.33 -21.16 9.20
N PHE A 21 -0.47 -22.22 9.16
CA PHE A 21 0.01 -23.55 8.77
C PHE A 21 0.57 -23.57 7.35
N LEU A 22 -0.10 -22.93 6.38
CA LEU A 22 0.41 -22.85 5.02
C LEU A 22 1.77 -22.16 4.95
N CYS A 23 1.96 -21.03 5.65
CA CYS A 23 3.27 -20.36 5.75
C CYS A 23 4.35 -21.30 6.28
N ALA A 24 4.07 -22.03 7.37
CA ALA A 24 4.97 -23.04 7.91
C ALA A 24 5.27 -24.16 6.90
N PHE A 25 4.24 -24.64 6.21
CA PHE A 25 4.36 -25.71 5.23
C PHE A 25 5.21 -25.30 4.03
N TRP A 26 5.07 -24.07 3.53
CA TRP A 26 5.91 -23.54 2.46
C TRP A 26 7.37 -23.44 2.89
N ALA A 27 7.63 -23.01 4.13
CA ALA A 27 8.99 -22.99 4.68
C ALA A 27 9.59 -24.40 4.77
N LYS A 28 8.81 -25.40 5.21
CA LYS A 28 9.27 -26.80 5.25
C LYS A 28 9.51 -27.41 3.88
N LEU A 29 8.72 -27.05 2.86
CA LEU A 29 9.02 -27.45 1.49
C LEU A 29 10.33 -26.82 0.98
N ARG A 30 10.58 -25.54 1.26
CA ARG A 30 11.84 -24.88 0.88
C ARG A 30 13.05 -25.52 1.54
N ASP A 31 12.94 -25.82 2.85
CA ASP A 31 13.98 -26.48 3.63
C ASP A 31 14.27 -27.90 3.09
N GLU A 32 13.23 -28.71 2.86
CA GLU A 32 13.35 -30.10 2.42
C GLU A 32 13.85 -30.25 0.97
N PHE A 33 13.40 -29.38 0.06
CA PHE A 33 13.66 -29.51 -1.38
C PHE A 33 14.69 -28.51 -1.91
N GLY A 34 15.11 -27.53 -1.10
CA GLY A 34 16.04 -26.45 -1.49
C GLY A 34 15.45 -25.43 -2.48
N LYS A 35 14.21 -25.62 -2.94
CA LYS A 35 13.52 -24.76 -3.90
C LYS A 35 12.01 -24.85 -3.73
N LEU A 36 11.34 -23.71 -3.87
CA LEU A 36 9.89 -23.63 -4.07
C LEU A 36 9.59 -22.42 -4.96
N ALA A 37 9.39 -22.66 -6.25
CA ALA A 37 8.92 -21.64 -7.19
C ALA A 37 7.50 -22.00 -7.67
N TRP A 38 6.70 -20.98 -8.00
CA TRP A 38 5.30 -21.16 -8.34
C TRP A 38 4.98 -20.70 -9.76
N GLN A 39 4.24 -21.53 -10.49
CA GLN A 39 3.26 -21.04 -11.45
C GLN A 39 1.93 -20.88 -10.70
N TYR A 40 1.74 -19.70 -10.10
CA TYR A 40 0.56 -19.40 -9.32
C TYR A 40 -0.67 -19.28 -10.24
N ASN A 41 -1.60 -20.23 -10.10
CA ASN A 41 -2.79 -20.31 -10.94
C ASN A 41 -3.93 -20.94 -10.10
N PRO A 42 -4.50 -20.15 -9.17
CA PRO A 42 -5.47 -20.66 -8.23
C PRO A 42 -6.72 -21.14 -8.95
N SER A 43 -7.17 -22.34 -8.63
CA SER A 43 -8.36 -22.95 -9.25
C SER A 43 -9.12 -23.78 -8.23
N ARG A 44 -10.44 -23.86 -8.39
CA ARG A 44 -11.31 -24.57 -7.46
C ARG A 44 -11.98 -25.74 -8.14
N ASN A 45 -11.98 -26.89 -7.47
CA ASN A 45 -12.82 -28.01 -7.81
C ASN A 45 -13.96 -28.11 -6.78
N GLY A 46 -15.16 -27.67 -7.18
CA GLY A 46 -16.33 -27.61 -6.30
C GLY A 46 -16.80 -28.99 -5.84
N SER A 47 -16.78 -29.99 -6.72
CA SER A 47 -17.26 -31.34 -6.38
C SER A 47 -16.33 -32.07 -5.41
N ARG A 48 -15.03 -31.76 -5.45
CA ARG A 48 -14.02 -32.32 -4.52
C ARG A 48 -13.74 -31.43 -3.31
N GLN A 49 -14.41 -30.28 -3.19
CA GLN A 49 -14.11 -29.25 -2.20
C GLN A 49 -12.60 -28.96 -2.09
N THR A 50 -11.95 -28.85 -3.24
CA THR A 50 -10.49 -28.65 -3.34
C THR A 50 -10.17 -27.27 -3.91
N ILE A 51 -9.18 -26.61 -3.33
CA ILE A 51 -8.56 -25.40 -3.86
C ILE A 51 -7.13 -25.75 -4.23
N TYR A 52 -6.76 -25.59 -5.50
CA TYR A 52 -5.39 -25.71 -5.95
C TYR A 52 -4.77 -24.32 -6.00
N PHE A 53 -3.53 -24.19 -5.53
CA PHE A 53 -2.77 -22.94 -5.60
C PHE A 53 -2.11 -22.74 -6.96
N GLY A 54 -1.71 -23.84 -7.61
CA GLY A 54 -1.00 -23.84 -8.87
C GLY A 54 -0.02 -24.99 -8.95
N TYR A 55 1.04 -24.81 -9.74
CA TYR A 55 2.11 -25.79 -9.92
C TYR A 55 3.38 -25.29 -9.24
N ALA A 56 3.96 -26.14 -8.39
CA ALA A 56 5.19 -25.90 -7.68
C ALA A 56 6.36 -26.61 -8.37
N ASP A 57 7.45 -25.86 -8.57
CA ASP A 57 8.77 -26.39 -8.92
C ASP A 57 9.59 -26.54 -7.63
N LEU A 58 9.79 -27.79 -7.24
CA LEU A 58 10.51 -28.23 -6.05
C LEU A 58 11.89 -28.83 -6.40
N ALA A 59 12.46 -28.45 -7.55
CA ALA A 59 13.65 -29.11 -8.11
C ALA A 59 13.49 -30.64 -8.30
N LEU A 60 12.24 -31.09 -8.48
CA LEU A 60 11.91 -32.46 -8.85
C LEU A 60 11.83 -32.60 -10.38
N PRO A 61 11.90 -33.83 -10.93
CA PRO A 61 11.79 -34.06 -12.39
C PRO A 61 10.51 -33.52 -13.04
N ALA A 62 9.45 -33.29 -12.26
CA ALA A 62 8.21 -32.70 -12.71
C ALA A 62 7.71 -31.64 -11.73
N THR A 63 6.99 -30.65 -12.25
CA THR A 63 6.25 -29.69 -11.44
C THR A 63 5.03 -30.35 -10.81
N ILE A 64 4.83 -30.13 -9.51
CA ILE A 64 3.76 -30.77 -8.73
C ILE A 64 2.64 -29.77 -8.53
N ARG A 65 1.40 -30.16 -8.84
CA ARG A 65 0.23 -29.33 -8.51
C ARG A 65 -0.08 -29.50 -7.03
N ILE A 66 -0.18 -28.40 -6.30
CA ILE A 66 -0.44 -28.41 -4.86
C ILE A 66 -1.78 -27.73 -4.56
N GLY A 67 -2.54 -28.29 -3.63
CA GLY A 67 -3.80 -27.74 -3.17
C GLY A 67 -4.18 -28.18 -1.76
N VAL A 68 -5.37 -27.78 -1.34
CA VAL A 68 -5.99 -28.14 -0.07
C VAL A 68 -7.42 -28.61 -0.27
N THR A 69 -7.87 -29.57 0.52
CA THR A 69 -9.30 -29.83 0.72
C THR A 69 -9.81 -29.08 1.93
N TYR A 70 -11.11 -28.83 1.98
CA TYR A 70 -11.76 -28.17 3.11
C TYR A 70 -13.14 -28.77 3.38
N LYS A 71 -13.51 -28.88 4.67
CA LYS A 71 -14.90 -29.16 5.08
C LYS A 71 -15.71 -27.88 5.22
N ARG A 72 -15.07 -26.83 5.76
CA ARG A 72 -15.59 -25.47 5.86
C ARG A 72 -14.64 -24.55 5.10
N ARG A 73 -15.18 -23.62 4.29
CA ARG A 73 -14.34 -22.67 3.52
C ARG A 73 -13.40 -21.92 4.46
N GLY A 74 -12.14 -21.77 4.04
CA GLY A 74 -11.08 -21.14 4.83
C GLY A 74 -10.39 -22.07 5.83
N ILE A 75 -10.93 -23.28 6.08
CA ILE A 75 -10.36 -24.23 7.05
C ILE A 75 -9.84 -25.46 6.31
N ILE A 76 -8.52 -25.67 6.36
CA ILE A 76 -7.85 -26.78 5.67
C ILE A 76 -8.14 -28.10 6.39
N ASP A 77 -8.45 -29.14 5.61
CA ASP A 77 -8.60 -30.52 6.08
C ASP A 77 -7.43 -31.41 5.64
N CYS A 78 -7.00 -31.29 4.38
CA CYS A 78 -5.87 -32.06 3.83
C CYS A 78 -5.02 -31.23 2.87
N MET A 79 -3.74 -31.58 2.76
CA MET A 79 -2.88 -31.17 1.66
C MET A 79 -3.01 -32.15 0.49
N VAL A 80 -3.08 -31.63 -0.73
CA VAL A 80 -3.25 -32.41 -1.97
C VAL A 80 -2.07 -32.17 -2.90
N PHE A 81 -1.52 -33.24 -3.46
CA PHE A 81 -0.42 -33.23 -4.42
C PHE A 81 -0.79 -34.04 -5.65
N GLU A 82 -0.63 -33.46 -6.84
CA GLU A 82 -0.93 -34.13 -8.10
C GLU A 82 0.21 -33.93 -9.11
N ASP A 83 0.66 -35.01 -9.72
CA ASP A 83 1.36 -34.92 -10.99
C ASP A 83 0.36 -35.11 -12.13
N VAL A 84 -0.04 -33.97 -12.70
CA VAL A 84 -1.03 -33.90 -13.78
C VAL A 84 -0.46 -34.49 -15.08
N PHE A 85 0.86 -34.55 -15.23
CA PHE A 85 1.51 -35.07 -16.43
C PHE A 85 1.95 -36.52 -16.30
N GLY A 86 1.90 -37.10 -15.09
CA GLY A 86 2.30 -38.49 -14.82
C GLY A 86 3.75 -38.78 -15.20
N LYS A 87 4.62 -37.78 -15.02
CA LYS A 87 6.05 -37.78 -15.37
C LYS A 87 6.94 -38.15 -14.18
N ALA A 88 6.41 -38.18 -12.96
CA ALA A 88 7.17 -38.45 -11.75
C ALA A 88 6.40 -39.30 -10.72
N ASP A 89 7.15 -40.16 -10.03
CA ASP A 89 6.71 -40.74 -8.76
C ASP A 89 6.77 -39.66 -7.68
N LEU A 90 5.64 -39.43 -7.01
CA LEU A 90 5.56 -38.43 -5.95
C LEU A 90 6.37 -38.90 -4.73
N PRO A 91 7.24 -38.06 -4.15
CA PRO A 91 7.95 -38.40 -2.91
C PRO A 91 7.03 -38.23 -1.69
N ILE A 92 5.99 -39.07 -1.59
CA ILE A 92 4.90 -38.95 -0.62
C ILE A 92 5.42 -38.84 0.82
N THR A 93 6.39 -39.67 1.21
CA THR A 93 6.95 -39.69 2.56
C THR A 93 7.62 -38.36 2.94
N ARG A 94 8.25 -37.68 1.98
CA ARG A 94 8.88 -36.36 2.19
C ARG A 94 7.81 -35.28 2.36
N PHE A 95 6.74 -35.32 1.56
CA PHE A 95 5.60 -34.42 1.72
C PHE A 95 4.90 -34.63 3.06
N GLU A 96 4.72 -35.89 3.49
CA GLU A 96 4.14 -36.20 4.80
C GLU A 96 5.00 -35.63 5.92
N SER A 97 6.33 -35.80 5.85
CA SER A 97 7.27 -35.20 6.80
C SER A 97 7.09 -33.68 6.88
N CYS A 98 7.05 -32.99 5.72
CA CYS A 98 6.84 -31.54 5.67
C CYS A 98 5.52 -31.10 6.31
N VAL A 99 4.43 -31.82 6.04
CA VAL A 99 3.13 -31.55 6.68
C VAL A 99 3.23 -31.68 8.20
N ARG A 100 3.82 -32.77 8.71
CA ARG A 100 3.94 -33.00 10.17
C ARG A 100 4.82 -31.96 10.85
N LEU A 101 5.94 -31.60 10.23
CA LEU A 101 6.84 -30.58 10.75
C LEU A 101 6.17 -29.20 10.75
N ALA A 102 5.36 -28.88 9.75
CA ALA A 102 4.62 -27.63 9.68
C ALA A 102 3.53 -27.52 10.77
N GLU A 103 2.85 -28.63 11.11
CA GLU A 103 1.83 -28.65 12.18
C GLU A 103 2.38 -28.26 13.56
N SER A 104 3.68 -28.47 13.79
CA SER A 104 4.36 -28.18 15.07
C SER A 104 5.34 -27.01 15.00
N ALA A 105 5.39 -26.30 13.87
CA ALA A 105 6.35 -25.22 13.67
C ALA A 105 6.00 -23.98 14.51
N ILE A 106 7.06 -23.36 15.04
CA ILE A 106 7.01 -22.12 15.80
C ILE A 106 7.70 -21.04 14.97
N GLU A 107 7.13 -19.84 14.98
CA GLU A 107 7.71 -18.69 14.30
C GLU A 107 8.88 -18.13 15.12
N THR A 108 9.91 -17.66 14.45
CA THR A 108 11.03 -16.97 15.06
C THR A 108 10.96 -15.49 14.75
N GLU A 109 11.18 -14.67 15.77
CA GLU A 109 11.29 -13.22 15.58
C GLU A 109 12.56 -12.90 14.77
N THR A 110 12.40 -12.12 13.72
CA THR A 110 13.47 -11.65 12.83
C THR A 110 13.28 -10.17 12.58
N THR A 111 14.39 -9.44 12.45
CA THR A 111 14.37 -8.01 12.11
C THR A 111 14.94 -7.80 10.72
N PHE A 112 14.23 -7.07 9.88
CA PHE A 112 14.63 -6.68 8.54
C PHE A 112 14.81 -5.18 8.45
N TYR A 113 15.77 -4.75 7.63
CA TYR A 113 15.94 -3.33 7.32
C TYR A 113 15.87 -3.13 5.82
N ALA A 114 15.11 -2.13 5.39
CA ALA A 114 15.02 -1.72 4.01
C ALA A 114 15.52 -0.28 3.86
N LYS A 115 16.42 -0.04 2.91
CA LYS A 115 16.91 1.31 2.62
C LYS A 115 15.80 2.14 1.98
N MET A 116 15.48 3.27 2.60
CA MET A 116 14.52 4.24 2.09
C MET A 116 15.19 5.15 1.09
N VAL A 117 14.57 5.31 -0.08
CA VAL A 117 14.96 6.29 -1.10
C VAL A 117 14.20 7.58 -0.82
N ILE A 118 14.94 8.62 -0.45
CA ILE A 118 14.38 9.91 -0.06
C ILE A 118 14.84 10.99 -1.06
N PRO A 119 13.91 11.69 -1.73
CA PRO A 119 14.25 12.83 -2.57
C PRO A 119 14.91 13.98 -1.79
N TYR A 120 15.67 14.81 -2.50
CA TYR A 120 16.23 16.07 -1.98
C TYR A 120 17.24 15.92 -0.82
N ASN A 121 17.79 14.71 -0.60
CA ASN A 121 18.77 14.41 0.46
C ASN A 121 18.32 14.83 1.86
N LEU A 122 17.01 14.75 2.13
CA LEU A 122 16.48 14.97 3.47
C LEU A 122 16.76 13.77 4.37
N ASN A 123 17.03 14.04 5.64
CA ASN A 123 17.30 13.04 6.66
C ASN A 123 16.12 12.97 7.63
N PHE A 124 15.69 11.76 7.99
CA PHE A 124 14.65 11.57 9.00
C PHE A 124 15.28 11.56 10.40
N GLN A 125 14.53 12.02 11.39
CA GLN A 125 14.84 11.70 12.77
C GLN A 125 14.74 10.18 12.96
N SER A 126 15.70 9.59 13.67
CA SER A 126 15.58 8.19 14.06
C SER A 126 14.42 8.03 15.04
N THR A 127 13.53 7.08 14.76
CA THR A 127 12.47 6.65 15.66
C THR A 127 12.73 5.22 16.06
N TYR A 128 12.94 5.03 17.36
CA TYR A 128 13.37 3.75 17.91
C TYR A 128 12.21 3.07 18.63
N GLU A 129 11.92 1.85 18.21
CA GLU A 129 10.98 0.91 18.85
C GLU A 129 9.55 1.43 19.06
N HIS A 130 8.86 1.83 17.98
CA HIS A 130 7.40 1.83 17.97
C HIS A 130 6.90 0.42 17.62
N GLY A 131 6.98 -0.49 18.59
CA GLY A 131 6.57 -1.87 18.43
C GLY A 131 7.38 -2.61 17.35
N ALA A 132 6.71 -2.99 16.27
CA ALA A 132 7.30 -3.75 15.16
C ALA A 132 7.96 -2.88 14.06
N PHE A 133 8.06 -1.56 14.26
CA PHE A 133 8.56 -0.61 13.28
C PHE A 133 9.60 0.38 13.85
N SER A 134 10.54 0.80 13.01
CA SER A 134 11.53 1.83 13.32
C SER A 134 12.00 2.59 12.08
N ILE A 135 12.40 3.85 12.26
CA ILE A 135 13.14 4.62 11.27
C ILE A 135 14.54 4.85 11.81
N LEU A 136 15.56 4.44 11.05
CA LEU A 136 16.95 4.55 11.48
C LEU A 136 17.71 5.46 10.51
N ASN A 137 18.16 6.61 11.00
CA ASN A 137 19.15 7.42 10.32
C ASN A 137 20.55 6.99 10.74
N LYS A 138 21.38 6.59 9.79
CA LYS A 138 22.76 6.14 10.04
C LYS A 138 23.77 7.22 9.64
N LYS A 139 24.98 7.10 10.19
CA LYS A 139 26.12 8.00 9.94
C LYS A 139 26.55 8.07 8.46
N ASP A 140 26.10 7.14 7.63
CA ASP A 140 26.30 7.14 6.18
C ASP A 140 25.25 7.96 5.41
N GLU A 141 24.48 8.80 6.13
CA GLU A 141 23.40 9.66 5.62
C GLU A 141 22.25 8.88 4.96
N ASN A 142 22.20 7.55 5.14
CA ASN A 142 21.10 6.74 4.68
C ASN A 142 20.06 6.58 5.79
N THR A 143 18.79 6.58 5.38
CA THR A 143 17.67 6.25 6.26
C THR A 143 17.13 4.87 5.92
N TYR A 144 16.86 4.07 6.94
CA TYR A 144 16.35 2.71 6.84
C TYR A 144 15.01 2.58 7.57
N LEU A 145 14.08 1.82 6.98
CA LEU A 145 12.91 1.31 7.70
C LEU A 145 13.25 -0.05 8.28
N GLY A 146 13.14 -0.19 9.60
CA GLY A 146 13.30 -1.45 10.31
C GLY A 146 11.96 -2.08 10.64
N PHE A 147 11.83 -3.38 10.41
CA PHE A 147 10.63 -4.17 10.64
C PHE A 147 10.96 -5.38 11.51
N ARG A 148 10.17 -5.61 12.57
CA ARG A 148 10.27 -6.79 13.44
C ARG A 148 9.10 -7.71 13.15
N VAL A 149 9.37 -8.95 12.73
CA VAL A 149 8.35 -9.94 12.38
C VAL A 149 8.66 -11.31 12.94
N CYS A 150 7.62 -12.01 13.40
CA CYS A 150 7.67 -13.44 13.60
C CYS A 150 7.43 -14.13 12.26
N ALA A 151 8.31 -15.03 11.84
CA ALA A 151 8.19 -15.76 10.58
C ALA A 151 8.78 -17.17 10.68
N PHE A 152 8.44 -18.06 9.74
CA PHE A 152 8.99 -19.42 9.70
C PHE A 152 10.33 -19.53 8.97
N ASP A 153 10.57 -18.64 8.02
CA ASP A 153 11.84 -18.49 7.30
C ASP A 153 11.94 -17.08 6.70
N GLU A 154 13.06 -16.79 6.02
CA GLU A 154 13.32 -15.49 5.41
C GLU A 154 12.28 -15.10 4.35
N THR A 155 11.81 -16.07 3.55
CA THR A 155 10.81 -15.80 2.50
C THR A 155 9.45 -15.41 3.09
N ASP A 156 9.01 -16.11 4.14
CA ASP A 156 7.80 -15.75 4.89
C ASP A 156 7.94 -14.37 5.53
N ALA A 157 9.11 -14.07 6.10
CA ALA A 157 9.37 -12.77 6.70
C ALA A 157 9.31 -11.62 5.68
N ILE A 158 9.96 -11.77 4.52
CA ILE A 158 9.91 -10.79 3.43
C ILE A 158 8.46 -10.63 2.92
N ASN A 159 7.70 -11.71 2.82
CA ASN A 159 6.29 -11.64 2.43
C ASN A 159 5.48 -10.81 3.44
N LYS A 160 5.64 -11.07 4.74
CA LYS A 160 4.99 -10.28 5.80
C LYS A 160 5.38 -8.81 5.72
N VAL A 161 6.68 -8.50 5.59
CA VAL A 161 7.16 -7.11 5.41
C VAL A 161 6.54 -6.45 4.17
N SER A 162 6.42 -7.18 3.08
CA SER A 162 5.83 -6.68 1.84
C SER A 162 4.34 -6.31 2.00
N LEU A 163 3.59 -7.01 2.86
CA LEU A 163 2.16 -6.73 3.08
C LEU A 163 1.90 -5.34 3.67
N TYR A 164 2.72 -4.89 4.62
CA TYR A 164 2.52 -3.59 5.28
C TYR A 164 3.50 -2.49 4.84
N SER A 165 4.63 -2.81 4.20
CA SER A 165 5.60 -1.80 3.73
C SER A 165 4.98 -0.74 2.82
N LYS A 166 4.13 -1.14 1.86
CA LYS A 166 3.45 -0.23 0.94
C LYS A 166 2.50 0.72 1.68
N PRO A 167 1.53 0.24 2.51
CA PRO A 167 0.72 1.11 3.35
C PRO A 167 1.53 2.05 4.25
N ILE A 168 2.63 1.58 4.85
CA ILE A 168 3.49 2.42 5.70
C ILE A 168 4.13 3.55 4.89
N LEU A 169 4.67 3.25 3.70
CA LEU A 169 5.18 4.29 2.81
C LEU A 169 4.09 5.26 2.35
N ASP A 170 2.87 4.77 2.11
CA ASP A 170 1.73 5.59 1.72
C ASP A 170 1.40 6.61 2.82
N VAL A 171 1.37 6.17 4.08
CA VAL A 171 1.18 7.02 5.26
C VAL A 171 2.35 7.99 5.42
N LEU A 172 3.59 7.50 5.49
CA LEU A 172 4.76 8.37 5.68
C LEU A 172 4.85 9.45 4.61
N SER A 173 4.59 9.11 3.35
CA SER A 173 4.57 10.06 2.24
C SER A 173 3.53 11.16 2.45
N SER A 174 2.34 10.78 2.91
CA SER A 174 1.22 11.70 3.16
C SER A 174 1.47 12.63 4.35
N PHE A 175 2.20 12.16 5.36
CA PHE A 175 2.55 12.95 6.54
C PHE A 175 3.79 13.82 6.34
N THR A 176 4.58 13.57 5.29
CA THR A 176 5.82 14.30 5.04
C THR A 176 5.84 15.05 3.72
N ASN A 177 4.83 14.91 2.86
CA ASN A 177 4.83 15.35 1.45
C ASN A 177 5.94 14.75 0.57
N LEU A 178 6.71 13.79 1.06
CA LEU A 178 7.77 13.16 0.30
C LEU A 178 7.23 12.00 -0.53
N PHE A 179 7.84 11.75 -1.68
CA PHE A 179 7.70 10.46 -2.33
C PHE A 179 8.73 9.51 -1.71
N LEU A 180 8.29 8.39 -1.14
CA LEU A 180 9.17 7.45 -0.45
C LEU A 180 9.09 6.08 -1.10
N SER A 181 10.24 5.45 -1.35
CA SER A 181 10.28 4.07 -1.85
C SER A 181 11.36 3.26 -1.15
N LEU A 182 11.26 1.94 -1.24
CA LEU A 182 12.29 1.02 -0.76
C LEU A 182 13.15 0.55 -1.94
N SER A 183 14.45 0.39 -1.70
CA SER A 183 15.41 -0.08 -2.71
C SER A 183 15.92 -1.48 -2.37
N GLU A 184 16.75 -1.59 -1.33
CA GLU A 184 17.43 -2.82 -0.96
C GLU A 184 17.08 -3.24 0.48
N PHE A 185 16.86 -4.54 0.68
CA PHE A 185 16.83 -5.15 2.01
C PHE A 185 18.26 -5.46 2.43
N THR A 186 18.59 -5.15 3.68
CA THR A 186 19.95 -5.27 4.19
C THR A 186 19.93 -5.95 5.55
N ASP A 187 20.81 -6.94 5.75
CA ASP A 187 21.08 -7.53 7.06
C ASP A 187 21.92 -6.56 7.90
N LEU A 188 21.26 -5.60 8.53
CA LEU A 188 21.91 -4.80 9.56
C LEU A 188 21.85 -5.60 10.85
N LYS A 189 23.00 -5.74 11.52
CA LYS A 189 23.00 -6.17 12.92
C LYS A 189 22.03 -5.29 13.71
N PRO A 190 21.24 -5.84 14.64
CA PRO A 190 20.32 -5.07 15.48
C PRO A 190 21.08 -3.90 16.07
N PHE A 191 20.73 -2.69 15.63
CA PHE A 191 21.33 -1.49 16.18
C PHE A 191 20.63 -1.22 17.50
N HIS A 192 21.35 -1.31 18.61
CA HIS A 192 20.83 -0.89 19.90
C HIS A 192 20.73 0.63 19.93
N PRO A 193 19.51 1.19 19.98
CA PRO A 193 19.34 2.62 20.05
C PRO A 193 19.93 3.19 21.33
N VAL A 194 20.63 4.31 21.22
CA VAL A 194 20.73 5.22 22.36
C VAL A 194 19.38 5.89 22.46
N SER A 195 18.71 5.83 23.61
CA SER A 195 17.44 6.51 23.85
C SER A 195 17.56 7.98 23.40
N GLN A 196 16.84 8.32 22.33
CA GLN A 196 16.72 9.68 21.83
C GLN A 196 15.31 10.15 22.11
N GLN A 197 15.19 11.37 22.63
CA GLN A 197 13.90 12.02 22.77
C GLN A 197 13.31 12.23 21.38
N ILE A 198 12.14 11.61 21.13
CA ILE A 198 11.40 11.81 19.89
C ILE A 198 11.01 13.29 19.81
N MET A 199 11.34 13.94 18.70
CA MET A 199 10.97 15.33 18.48
C MET A 199 9.55 15.33 17.92
N THR A 200 8.81 16.38 18.20
CA THR A 200 7.51 16.62 17.57
C THR A 200 7.67 17.72 16.54
N PRO A 201 6.91 17.71 15.43
CA PRO A 201 6.91 18.85 14.52
C PRO A 201 6.56 20.15 15.27
N ASP A 202 7.22 21.25 14.91
CA ASP A 202 7.03 22.55 15.58
C ASP A 202 5.62 23.12 15.36
N ASP A 203 5.00 22.78 14.22
CA ASP A 203 3.62 23.09 13.88
C ASP A 203 2.96 21.81 13.36
N LEU A 204 1.82 21.42 13.93
CA LEU A 204 1.03 20.27 13.46
C LEU A 204 0.02 20.66 12.35
N ASN A 205 -0.25 21.96 12.19
CA ASN A 205 -1.19 22.54 11.22
C ASN A 205 -0.48 23.16 10.01
N TRP A 206 0.80 22.84 9.80
CA TRP A 206 1.54 23.29 8.64
C TRP A 206 0.83 22.85 7.35
N ILE A 207 0.75 23.75 6.38
CA ILE A 207 0.18 23.45 5.06
C ILE A 207 1.29 23.14 4.08
N ASP A 208 2.32 24.00 3.99
CA ASP A 208 3.34 23.94 2.95
C ASP A 208 4.67 23.34 3.43
N GLY A 209 5.30 22.52 2.59
CA GLY A 209 6.68 22.08 2.79
C GLY A 209 6.82 20.70 3.42
N TYR A 210 7.69 20.59 4.43
CA TYR A 210 8.07 19.33 5.06
C TYR A 210 8.09 19.52 6.59
N PRO A 211 7.73 18.49 7.40
CA PRO A 211 7.75 18.57 8.85
C PRO A 211 9.19 18.43 9.36
N VAL A 212 9.99 19.50 9.26
CA VAL A 212 11.42 19.49 9.60
C VAL A 212 11.68 20.26 10.89
N THR A 213 12.31 19.61 11.86
CA THR A 213 12.80 20.24 13.09
C THR A 213 14.30 19.93 13.24
N ASN A 214 15.13 20.93 13.52
CA ASN A 214 16.61 20.83 13.57
C ASN A 214 17.24 20.17 12.33
N GLY A 215 16.67 20.42 11.14
CA GLY A 215 17.18 19.88 9.87
C GLY A 215 16.85 18.40 9.62
N LEU A 216 16.05 17.77 10.49
CA LEU A 216 15.58 16.40 10.34
C LEU A 216 14.07 16.38 10.08
N VAL A 217 13.62 15.53 9.17
CA VAL A 217 12.20 15.22 8.97
C VAL A 217 11.69 14.45 10.18
N VAL A 218 10.67 14.99 10.83
CA VAL A 218 10.08 14.44 12.05
C VAL A 218 8.73 13.81 11.71
N ILE A 219 8.46 12.65 12.31
CA ILE A 219 7.19 11.94 12.16
C ILE A 219 6.29 12.23 13.37
N PRO A 220 5.07 12.76 13.18
CA PRO A 220 4.17 13.02 14.30
C PRO A 220 3.57 11.73 14.88
N GLU A 221 3.14 11.77 16.15
CA GLU A 221 2.63 10.61 16.88
C GLU A 221 1.41 9.96 16.22
N ASN A 222 0.50 10.75 15.65
CA ASN A 222 -0.67 10.23 14.92
C ASN A 222 -0.29 9.42 13.67
N CYS A 223 0.83 9.78 13.01
CA CYS A 223 1.38 8.96 11.93
C CYS A 223 1.89 7.60 12.46
N LEU A 224 2.56 7.60 13.60
CA LEU A 224 3.10 6.39 14.22
C LEU A 224 1.98 5.47 14.74
N ALA A 225 0.93 6.03 15.33
CA ALA A 225 -0.26 5.27 15.74
C ALA A 225 -0.96 4.61 14.54
N LEU A 226 -1.05 5.30 13.41
CA LEU A 226 -1.64 4.73 12.19
C LEU A 226 -0.77 3.59 11.62
N ILE A 227 0.56 3.74 11.65
CA ILE A 227 1.51 2.68 11.28
C ILE A 227 1.38 1.46 12.20
N ASP A 228 1.24 1.69 13.50
CA ASP A 228 1.04 0.61 14.48
C ASP A 228 -0.26 -0.16 14.20
N GLY A 229 -1.35 0.57 13.89
CA GLY A 229 -2.61 -0.02 13.46
C GLY A 229 -2.50 -0.87 12.20
N ILE A 230 -1.71 -0.43 11.20
CA ILE A 230 -1.42 -1.21 9.98
C ILE A 230 -0.75 -2.54 10.34
N ILE A 231 0.28 -2.51 11.20
CA ILE A 231 1.10 -3.70 11.49
C ILE A 231 0.31 -4.71 12.30
N HIS A 232 -0.49 -4.25 13.27
CA HIS A 232 -1.30 -5.13 14.11
C HIS A 232 -2.64 -5.53 13.48
N GLY A 233 -2.98 -5.00 12.30
CA GLY A 233 -4.27 -5.26 11.65
C GLY A 233 -5.46 -4.66 12.41
N ASN A 234 -5.22 -3.65 13.25
CA ASN A 234 -6.19 -3.02 14.13
C ASN A 234 -6.76 -1.73 13.51
N LEU A 235 -7.20 -1.81 12.25
CA LEU A 235 -7.79 -0.67 11.55
C LEU A 235 -9.30 -0.86 11.40
N ASP A 236 -10.07 0.12 11.85
CA ASP A 236 -11.50 0.15 11.54
C ASP A 236 -11.76 0.60 10.08
N SER A 237 -13.03 0.58 9.67
CA SER A 237 -13.41 0.95 8.30
C SER A 237 -13.09 2.40 7.93
N GLN A 238 -13.08 3.33 8.89
CA GLN A 238 -12.77 4.75 8.66
C GLN A 238 -11.26 4.93 8.50
N MET A 239 -10.47 4.27 9.35
CA MET A 239 -9.02 4.23 9.23
C MET A 239 -8.59 3.57 7.91
N GLN A 240 -9.29 2.52 7.44
CA GLN A 240 -9.01 1.93 6.14
C GLN A 240 -9.22 2.92 4.99
N LEU A 241 -10.29 3.73 5.02
CA LEU A 241 -10.49 4.79 4.04
C LEU A 241 -9.36 5.84 4.08
N LEU A 242 -8.83 6.14 5.26
CA LEU A 242 -7.67 7.03 5.41
C LEU A 242 -6.41 6.42 4.77
N ILE A 243 -6.16 5.12 4.93
CA ILE A 243 -5.06 4.42 4.24
C ILE A 243 -5.26 4.44 2.72
N ASP A 244 -6.46 4.19 2.24
CA ASP A 244 -6.78 4.22 0.81
C ASP A 244 -6.57 5.62 0.22
N ALA A 245 -6.87 6.68 0.98
CA ALA A 245 -6.55 8.05 0.62
C ALA A 245 -5.02 8.29 0.57
N CYS A 246 -4.28 7.83 1.58
CA CYS A 246 -2.81 7.90 1.59
C CYS A 246 -2.19 7.19 0.38
N HIS A 247 -2.78 6.08 -0.06
CA HIS A 247 -2.37 5.36 -1.26
C HIS A 247 -2.48 6.23 -2.52
N HIS A 248 -3.62 6.89 -2.71
CA HIS A 248 -3.81 7.82 -3.82
C HIS A 248 -2.82 8.99 -3.75
N PHE A 249 -2.59 9.55 -2.56
CA PHE A 249 -1.62 10.63 -2.36
C PHE A 249 -0.20 10.19 -2.75
N HIS A 250 0.27 9.06 -2.24
CA HIS A 250 1.62 8.59 -2.51
C HIS A 250 1.82 8.25 -4.00
N ALA A 251 0.83 7.63 -4.64
CA ALA A 251 0.86 7.39 -6.08
C ALA A 251 0.87 8.71 -6.89
N ALA A 252 0.13 9.74 -6.44
CA ALA A 252 0.17 11.07 -7.04
C ALA A 252 1.56 11.71 -6.90
N ARG A 253 2.21 11.60 -5.74
CA ARG A 253 3.58 12.08 -5.51
C ARG A 253 4.59 11.43 -6.43
N ALA A 254 4.51 10.12 -6.62
CA ALA A 254 5.39 9.39 -7.54
C ALA A 254 5.27 9.92 -8.99
N LEU A 255 4.06 10.25 -9.43
CA LEU A 255 3.80 10.82 -10.76
C LEU A 255 4.21 12.29 -10.85
N GLU A 256 4.01 13.07 -9.79
CA GLU A 256 4.44 14.47 -9.73
C GLU A 256 5.97 14.60 -9.79
N GLU A 257 6.71 13.76 -9.06
CA GLU A 257 8.18 13.68 -9.14
C GLU A 257 8.65 13.38 -10.58
N LYS A 258 7.96 12.43 -11.24
CA LYS A 258 8.20 12.15 -12.66
C LYS A 258 7.86 13.35 -13.53
N ALA A 259 6.74 14.04 -13.31
CA ALA A 259 6.31 15.18 -14.13
C ALA A 259 7.30 16.37 -14.07
N TYR A 260 8.01 16.55 -12.95
CA TYR A 260 9.00 17.61 -12.80
C TYR A 260 10.40 17.28 -13.36
N ASN A 261 10.68 16.01 -13.65
CA ASN A 261 11.93 15.59 -14.27
C ASN A 261 12.03 16.08 -15.74
N PHE A 262 13.22 16.51 -16.18
CA PHE A 262 13.39 17.23 -17.44
C PHE A 262 13.09 16.39 -18.70
N ILE A 263 13.32 15.07 -18.64
CA ILE A 263 13.16 14.17 -19.79
C ILE A 263 11.67 13.82 -20.03
N SER A 264 10.90 13.62 -18.97
CA SER A 264 9.45 13.33 -18.98
C SER A 264 8.58 14.55 -19.35
N LYS A 265 9.11 15.77 -19.22
CA LYS A 265 8.43 17.01 -19.64
C LYS A 265 8.00 17.03 -21.11
N GLN A 266 8.59 16.16 -21.94
CA GLN A 266 8.37 16.22 -23.39
C GLN A 266 7.17 15.40 -23.90
N THR A 267 6.70 14.36 -23.18
CA THR A 267 5.75 13.41 -23.81
C THR A 267 4.62 12.90 -22.94
N ASN A 268 4.62 13.10 -21.63
CA ASN A 268 3.80 12.26 -20.76
C ASN A 268 2.76 13.03 -19.93
N ASN A 269 1.66 12.32 -19.64
CA ASN A 269 0.48 12.82 -18.92
C ASN A 269 0.59 12.63 -17.40
N GLU A 270 1.78 12.45 -16.81
CA GLU A 270 1.90 12.17 -15.37
C GLU A 270 1.36 13.30 -14.52
N ALA A 271 1.53 14.56 -14.95
CA ALA A 271 0.98 15.71 -14.23
C ALA A 271 -0.55 15.65 -14.14
N GLU A 272 -1.22 15.23 -15.21
CA GLU A 272 -2.67 15.09 -15.24
C GLU A 272 -3.13 13.88 -14.41
N LEU A 273 -2.42 12.76 -14.49
CA LEU A 273 -2.69 11.59 -13.65
C LEU A 273 -2.45 11.88 -12.16
N ALA A 274 -1.41 12.64 -11.81
CA ALA A 274 -1.16 13.10 -10.44
C ALA A 274 -2.32 13.95 -9.93
N MET A 275 -2.82 14.90 -10.75
CA MET A 275 -4.02 15.68 -10.43
C MET A 275 -5.22 14.76 -10.17
N VAL A 276 -5.47 13.79 -11.05
CA VAL A 276 -6.57 12.81 -10.90
C VAL A 276 -6.46 12.07 -9.57
N LEU A 277 -5.26 11.62 -9.20
CA LEU A 277 -5.02 10.89 -7.96
C LEU A 277 -5.14 11.77 -6.71
N TYR A 278 -4.66 13.01 -6.74
CA TYR A 278 -4.88 13.94 -5.63
C TYR A 278 -6.36 14.23 -5.40
N VAL A 279 -7.12 14.48 -6.47
CA VAL A 279 -8.56 14.72 -6.33
C VAL A 279 -9.30 13.44 -5.89
N SER A 280 -8.88 12.26 -6.38
CA SER A 280 -9.36 10.96 -5.87
C SER A 280 -9.10 10.78 -4.38
N CYS A 281 -7.92 11.17 -3.88
CA CYS A 281 -7.60 11.15 -2.46
C CYS A 281 -8.61 11.98 -1.65
N ILE A 282 -8.87 13.22 -2.06
CA ILE A 282 -9.86 14.09 -1.41
C ILE A 282 -11.27 13.47 -1.47
N GLU A 283 -11.63 12.85 -2.59
CA GLU A 283 -12.91 12.16 -2.73
C GLU A 283 -13.07 11.02 -1.71
N VAL A 284 -12.03 10.22 -1.48
CA VAL A 284 -12.01 9.16 -0.47
C VAL A 284 -12.08 9.76 0.94
N LEU A 285 -11.27 10.77 1.26
CA LEU A 285 -11.31 11.45 2.56
C LEU A 285 -12.70 12.01 2.87
N SER A 286 -13.40 12.53 1.85
CA SER A 286 -14.75 13.07 2.02
C SER A 286 -15.80 12.02 2.38
N LEU A 287 -15.49 10.71 2.32
CA LEU A 287 -16.35 9.63 2.80
C LEU A 287 -16.23 9.41 4.31
N ILE A 288 -15.12 9.83 4.91
CA ILE A 288 -14.85 9.61 6.33
C ILE A 288 -15.85 10.44 7.14
N ASN A 289 -16.54 9.77 8.07
CA ASN A 289 -17.65 10.34 8.86
C ASN A 289 -18.78 10.97 8.01
N ALA A 290 -18.88 10.63 6.72
CA ALA A 290 -19.92 11.16 5.87
C ALA A 290 -21.28 10.52 6.21
N PRO A 291 -22.38 11.31 6.21
CA PRO A 291 -23.71 10.75 6.41
C PRO A 291 -24.07 9.80 5.26
N SER A 292 -24.87 8.78 5.59
CA SER A 292 -25.40 7.84 4.60
C SER A 292 -26.13 8.59 3.47
N PRO A 293 -25.99 8.14 2.20
CA PRO A 293 -26.62 8.80 1.07
C PRO A 293 -28.14 8.89 1.24
N ILE A 294 -28.69 10.09 1.06
CA ILE A 294 -30.14 10.29 1.01
C ILE A 294 -30.67 9.58 -0.23
N LYS A 295 -31.61 8.66 -0.06
CA LYS A 295 -32.28 7.98 -1.17
C LYS A 295 -33.39 8.85 -1.73
N CYS A 296 -33.56 8.82 -3.05
CA CYS A 296 -34.67 9.46 -3.72
C CYS A 296 -35.99 8.89 -3.18
N PRO A 297 -36.93 9.72 -2.69
CA PRO A 297 -38.21 9.24 -2.18
C PRO A 297 -39.05 8.48 -3.20
N THR A 298 -38.84 8.76 -4.50
CA THR A 298 -39.62 8.17 -5.59
C THR A 298 -39.03 6.87 -6.13
N CYS A 299 -37.71 6.79 -6.33
CA CYS A 299 -37.06 5.65 -6.98
C CYS A 299 -36.08 4.89 -6.09
N SER A 300 -35.91 5.30 -4.83
CA SER A 300 -34.97 4.72 -3.85
C SER A 300 -33.50 4.72 -4.27
N GLN A 301 -33.14 5.33 -5.40
CA GLN A 301 -31.76 5.50 -5.84
C GLN A 301 -31.03 6.52 -4.96
N PRO A 302 -29.75 6.31 -4.62
CA PRO A 302 -28.95 7.30 -3.91
C PRO A 302 -28.89 8.64 -4.66
N GLN A 303 -29.12 9.75 -3.98
CA GLN A 303 -28.87 11.06 -4.56
C GLN A 303 -27.35 11.31 -4.60
N HIS A 304 -26.74 11.13 -5.77
CA HIS A 304 -25.32 11.34 -5.97
C HIS A 304 -24.97 12.83 -5.90
N ARG A 305 -24.44 13.27 -4.76
CA ARG A 305 -23.88 14.62 -4.54
C ARG A 305 -22.39 14.55 -4.22
N ILE A 306 -21.64 13.69 -4.92
CA ILE A 306 -20.23 13.43 -4.66
C ILE A 306 -19.41 14.72 -4.77
N SER A 307 -19.52 15.45 -5.88
CA SER A 307 -18.80 16.71 -6.08
C SER A 307 -19.12 17.71 -4.96
N ALA A 308 -20.39 17.88 -4.61
CA ALA A 308 -20.79 18.79 -3.54
C ALA A 308 -20.23 18.37 -2.17
N ARG A 309 -20.14 17.07 -1.88
CA ARG A 309 -19.51 16.54 -0.66
C ARG A 309 -18.01 16.85 -0.64
N VAL A 310 -17.31 16.60 -1.74
CA VAL A 310 -15.89 16.90 -1.90
C VAL A 310 -15.61 18.39 -1.71
N ILE A 311 -16.43 19.27 -2.28
CA ILE A 311 -16.24 20.72 -2.14
C ILE A 311 -16.48 21.17 -0.70
N LYS A 312 -17.58 20.73 -0.08
CA LYS A 312 -17.84 21.04 1.34
C LYS A 312 -16.74 20.55 2.27
N PHE A 313 -16.18 19.37 2.00
CA PHE A 313 -15.04 18.84 2.72
C PHE A 313 -13.82 19.76 2.59
N MET A 314 -13.48 20.19 1.36
CA MET A 314 -12.39 21.13 1.15
C MET A 314 -12.63 22.50 1.78
N GLU A 315 -13.88 23.00 1.76
CA GLU A 315 -14.25 24.26 2.42
C GLU A 315 -14.03 24.18 3.93
N LYS A 316 -14.42 23.06 4.56
CA LYS A 316 -14.22 22.82 6.00
C LYS A 316 -12.73 22.87 6.38
N HIS A 317 -11.86 22.22 5.60
CA HIS A 317 -10.46 22.03 5.99
C HIS A 317 -9.51 23.11 5.44
N ASN A 318 -9.70 23.57 4.20
CA ASN A 318 -8.76 24.50 3.54
C ASN A 318 -9.41 25.84 3.14
N GLY A 319 -10.69 26.05 3.46
CA GLY A 319 -11.41 27.28 3.14
C GLY A 319 -11.89 27.40 1.68
N LEU A 320 -12.61 28.48 1.41
CA LEU A 320 -13.35 28.69 0.15
C LEU A 320 -12.45 28.75 -1.09
N VAL A 321 -11.25 29.32 -0.98
CA VAL A 321 -10.33 29.50 -2.11
C VAL A 321 -9.83 28.15 -2.60
N ALA A 322 -9.30 27.32 -1.70
CA ALA A 322 -8.82 25.98 -2.03
C ALA A 322 -9.95 25.08 -2.56
N ALA A 323 -11.14 25.18 -1.95
CA ALA A 323 -12.32 24.46 -2.43
C ALA A 323 -12.73 24.87 -3.86
N GLY A 324 -12.62 26.16 -4.18
CA GLY A 324 -12.83 26.67 -5.54
C GLY A 324 -11.88 26.03 -6.56
N ILE A 325 -10.59 25.94 -6.22
CA ILE A 325 -9.57 25.28 -7.06
C ILE A 325 -9.92 23.79 -7.25
N VAL A 326 -10.19 23.07 -6.16
CA VAL A 326 -10.53 21.64 -6.23
C VAL A 326 -11.82 21.41 -7.02
N LYS A 327 -12.81 22.32 -6.97
CA LYS A 327 -14.02 22.22 -7.79
C LYS A 327 -13.72 22.22 -9.28
N GLU A 328 -12.82 23.07 -9.73
CA GLU A 328 -12.42 23.09 -11.14
C GLU A 328 -11.70 21.80 -11.53
N LEU A 329 -10.79 21.33 -10.68
CA LEU A 329 -10.00 20.13 -10.92
C LEU A 329 -10.82 18.84 -10.82
N TYR A 330 -11.84 18.79 -9.95
CA TYR A 330 -12.80 17.70 -9.88
C TYR A 330 -13.60 17.56 -11.17
N ASN A 331 -14.06 18.68 -11.74
CA ASN A 331 -14.74 18.66 -13.03
C ASN A 331 -13.81 18.17 -14.15
N ALA A 332 -12.53 18.57 -14.12
CA ALA A 332 -11.53 18.07 -15.07
C ALA A 332 -11.28 16.56 -14.92
N ARG A 333 -11.02 16.08 -13.70
CA ARG A 333 -10.89 14.64 -13.38
C ARG A 333 -12.11 13.85 -13.85
N SER A 334 -13.31 14.34 -13.59
CA SER A 334 -14.55 13.69 -13.98
C SER A 334 -14.63 13.50 -15.51
N LYS A 335 -14.26 14.51 -16.28
CA LYS A 335 -14.21 14.43 -17.75
C LYS A 335 -13.10 13.51 -18.26
N TYR A 336 -11.94 13.52 -17.60
CA TYR A 336 -10.86 12.59 -17.90
C TYR A 336 -11.32 11.13 -17.74
N LEU A 337 -11.90 10.79 -16.58
CA LEU A 337 -12.29 9.41 -16.27
C LEU A 337 -13.50 8.91 -17.07
N HIS A 338 -14.48 9.77 -17.34
CA HIS A 338 -15.73 9.33 -18.00
C HIS A 338 -15.72 9.46 -19.52
N SER A 339 -14.98 10.43 -20.07
CA SER A 339 -14.96 10.69 -21.51
C SER A 339 -13.57 10.65 -22.14
N GLY A 340 -12.52 10.32 -21.37
CA GLY A 340 -11.14 10.31 -21.85
C GLY A 340 -10.63 11.71 -22.23
N GLN A 341 -11.24 12.77 -21.71
CA GLN A 341 -10.90 14.13 -22.09
C GLN A 341 -9.63 14.58 -21.36
N LEU A 342 -8.56 14.83 -22.13
CA LEU A 342 -7.29 15.34 -21.61
C LEU A 342 -7.35 16.86 -21.35
N LEU A 343 -6.67 17.30 -20.29
CA LEU A 343 -6.39 18.70 -19.96
C LEU A 343 -5.51 19.36 -21.03
N SER A 344 -4.61 18.59 -21.64
CA SER A 344 -3.87 18.99 -22.83
C SER A 344 -3.62 17.78 -23.71
N SER A 345 -3.89 17.92 -25.01
CA SER A 345 -3.56 16.92 -26.04
C SER A 345 -2.21 17.21 -26.72
N ARG A 346 -1.38 18.07 -26.14
CA ARG A 346 -0.13 18.55 -26.73
C ARG A 346 1.07 18.20 -25.87
N SER A 347 2.17 17.93 -26.56
CA SER A 347 3.49 17.73 -25.99
C SER A 347 4.23 19.06 -25.82
N TYR A 348 4.84 19.29 -24.66
CA TYR A 348 5.65 20.47 -24.41
C TYR A 348 7.10 20.24 -24.84
N THR A 349 7.58 20.97 -25.85
CA THR A 349 8.92 20.77 -26.41
C THR A 349 10.00 21.68 -25.78
N GLY A 350 9.75 22.20 -24.57
CA GLY A 350 10.65 23.16 -23.90
C GLY A 350 10.39 24.63 -24.26
N ALA A 351 9.63 24.91 -25.32
CA ALA A 351 9.18 26.25 -25.67
C ALA A 351 7.64 26.33 -25.66
N MET A 352 7.09 27.48 -25.23
CA MET A 352 5.65 27.75 -25.27
C MET A 352 5.35 28.68 -26.43
N ILE A 353 4.44 28.27 -27.32
CA ILE A 353 3.91 29.11 -28.39
C ILE A 353 2.42 29.32 -28.08
N PRO A 354 2.03 30.48 -27.52
CA PRO A 354 0.63 30.77 -27.22
C PRO A 354 -0.21 30.73 -28.49
N GLN A 355 -1.34 30.01 -28.44
CA GLN A 355 -2.28 29.91 -29.55
C GLN A 355 -3.70 30.04 -29.04
N LEU A 356 -4.56 30.73 -29.78
CA LEU A 356 -5.96 30.87 -29.40
C LEU A 356 -6.73 29.54 -29.55
N GLY A 357 -7.72 29.34 -28.69
CA GLY A 357 -8.64 28.21 -28.75
C GLY A 357 -10.04 28.66 -28.38
N SER A 358 -10.90 28.84 -29.38
CA SER A 358 -12.27 29.37 -29.22
C SER A 358 -13.18 28.51 -28.36
N SER A 359 -12.88 27.21 -28.23
CA SER A 359 -13.64 26.26 -27.41
C SER A 359 -13.07 26.04 -25.99
N LEU A 360 -11.99 26.75 -25.63
CA LEU A 360 -11.30 26.58 -24.34
C LEU A 360 -11.73 27.64 -23.32
N LYS A 361 -11.83 27.26 -22.04
CA LYS A 361 -12.33 28.11 -20.94
C LYS A 361 -11.59 29.45 -20.83
N ASN A 362 -10.28 29.45 -21.03
CA ASN A 362 -9.40 30.63 -20.95
C ASN A 362 -9.06 31.22 -22.34
N GLY A 363 -9.67 30.73 -23.41
CA GLY A 363 -9.43 31.22 -24.78
C GLY A 363 -8.06 30.88 -25.37
N VAL A 364 -7.19 30.17 -24.64
CA VAL A 364 -5.81 29.90 -25.04
C VAL A 364 -5.50 28.41 -24.89
N ARG A 365 -4.86 27.84 -25.92
CA ARG A 365 -4.38 26.46 -25.92
C ARG A 365 -3.23 26.32 -24.93
N SER A 366 -3.38 25.42 -23.97
CA SER A 366 -2.28 25.08 -23.08
C SER A 366 -1.36 24.04 -23.73
N SER A 367 -0.07 24.33 -23.79
CA SER A 367 0.97 23.40 -24.26
C SER A 367 1.30 22.29 -23.26
N ARG A 368 0.75 22.37 -22.03
CA ARG A 368 0.90 21.38 -20.96
C ARG A 368 -0.36 21.31 -20.09
N PRO A 369 -0.65 20.20 -19.40
CA PRO A 369 -1.69 20.18 -18.36
C PRO A 369 -1.36 21.24 -17.30
N LEU A 370 -2.22 22.26 -17.15
CA LEU A 370 -2.08 23.29 -16.10
C LEU A 370 -2.89 22.84 -14.89
N ALA A 371 -2.31 21.94 -14.11
CA ALA A 371 -2.81 21.61 -12.77
C ALA A 371 -1.85 22.19 -11.73
N PRO A 372 -2.34 22.91 -10.70
CA PRO A 372 -1.50 23.44 -9.63
C PRO A 372 -1.13 22.30 -8.66
N LEU A 373 -0.24 21.39 -9.11
CA LEU A 373 0.10 20.16 -8.38
C LEU A 373 0.69 20.43 -7.01
N LEU A 374 1.54 21.46 -6.88
CA LEU A 374 2.08 21.88 -5.58
C LEU A 374 0.94 22.21 -4.62
N ASN A 375 0.01 23.10 -4.99
CA ASN A 375 -1.14 23.42 -4.14
C ASN A 375 -1.99 22.18 -3.81
N LEU A 376 -2.24 21.33 -4.80
CA LEU A 376 -3.00 20.09 -4.57
C LEU A 376 -2.31 19.16 -3.58
N ARG A 377 -0.99 19.00 -3.66
CA ARG A 377 -0.20 18.22 -2.71
C ARG A 377 -0.42 18.75 -1.29
N GLU A 378 -0.18 20.04 -1.08
CA GLU A 378 -0.24 20.66 0.24
C GLU A 378 -1.64 20.59 0.84
N TYR A 379 -2.68 20.92 0.06
CA TYR A 379 -4.06 20.84 0.52
C TYR A 379 -4.50 19.41 0.85
N THR A 380 -4.05 18.45 0.04
CA THR A 380 -4.44 17.04 0.23
C THR A 380 -3.76 16.45 1.44
N SER A 381 -2.45 16.66 1.62
CA SER A 381 -1.71 16.14 2.77
C SER A 381 -2.19 16.77 4.07
N PHE A 382 -2.50 18.08 4.06
CA PHE A 382 -3.12 18.76 5.19
C PHE A 382 -4.45 18.11 5.60
N CYS A 383 -5.32 17.79 4.62
CA CYS A 383 -6.57 17.07 4.90
C CYS A 383 -6.32 15.68 5.51
N ILE A 384 -5.35 14.92 4.99
CA ILE A 384 -4.99 13.60 5.54
C ILE A 384 -4.57 13.73 7.01
N ARG A 385 -3.64 14.64 7.31
CA ARG A 385 -3.14 14.87 8.68
C ARG A 385 -4.27 15.32 9.62
N SER A 386 -5.12 16.23 9.16
CA SER A 386 -6.27 16.73 9.92
C SER A 386 -7.23 15.59 10.28
N ILE A 387 -7.60 14.75 9.31
CA ILE A 387 -8.51 13.62 9.54
C ILE A 387 -7.88 12.55 10.42
N ALA A 388 -6.59 12.24 10.24
CA ALA A 388 -5.88 11.33 11.11
C ALA A 388 -5.90 11.82 12.57
N TYR A 389 -5.68 13.12 12.78
CA TYR A 389 -5.77 13.73 14.11
C TYR A 389 -7.19 13.62 14.70
N GLU A 390 -8.24 13.91 13.92
CA GLU A 390 -9.64 13.76 14.35
C GLU A 390 -9.97 12.32 14.77
N LEU A 391 -9.54 11.32 13.98
CA LEU A 391 -9.84 9.90 14.24
C LEU A 391 -9.06 9.34 15.43
N ILE A 392 -7.79 9.73 15.62
CA ILE A 392 -6.92 9.18 16.66
C ILE A 392 -7.13 9.90 17.99
N SER A 393 -7.27 11.23 17.99
CA SER A 393 -7.47 12.00 19.23
C SER A 393 -8.89 11.85 19.78
N GLY A 394 -9.87 11.52 18.94
CA GLY A 394 -11.24 11.21 19.39
C GLY A 394 -11.42 9.83 20.04
N GLN A 395 -10.34 9.02 20.11
CA GLN A 395 -10.32 7.71 20.76
C GLN A 395 -9.66 7.72 22.15
N GLN A 396 -9.10 8.85 22.59
CA GLN A 396 -8.61 9.09 23.95
C GLN A 396 -9.68 9.82 24.77
#